data_AF-A0A1E3R8H3-F1
#
_entry.id   AF-A0A1E3R8H3-F1
#
_cell.length_a   1.000
_cell.length_b   1.000
_cell.length_c   1.000
_cell.angle_alpha   90.00
_cell.angle_beta   90.00
_cell.angle_gamma   90.00
#
_symmetry.space_group_name_H-M   'P 1'
#
loop_
_entity.id
_entity.type
_entity.pdbx_description
1 polymer ?
#
loop_
_entity_poly.entity_id
_entity_poly.type
_entity_poly.pdbx_seq_one_letter_code
_entity_poly.pdbx_strand_id
1 'polypeptide(L)'
;MSLRVARRLEAIGVAARVVDLRWLAPLPIEDMLEEAAVTGRVLIVDETRRTGGVGEGVLAELISRGYGGAVDRVASEDTFIPLGDAALTVLLSEDTIEAAAVRIVRREP
;
A
#
# COMPACT_ATOMS: atom_id res chain seq x y z
N MET A 1 -1.32 9.52 3.92
CA MET A 1 -1.53 9.98 2.51
C MET A 1 -2.66 9.23 1.80
N SER A 2 -2.87 7.94 2.07
CA SER A 2 -3.84 7.09 1.36
C SER A 2 -5.29 7.61 1.32
N LEU A 3 -5.80 8.25 2.38
CA LEU A 3 -7.14 8.86 2.36
C LEU A 3 -7.28 10.01 1.36
N ARG A 4 -6.20 10.78 1.10
CA ARG A 4 -6.22 11.84 0.08
C ARG A 4 -6.21 11.24 -1.31
N VAL A 5 -5.41 10.20 -1.52
CA VAL A 5 -5.37 9.46 -2.78
C VAL A 5 -6.71 8.78 -3.05
N ALA A 6 -7.36 8.19 -2.05
CA ALA A 6 -8.70 7.60 -2.20
C ALA A 6 -9.73 8.62 -2.74
N ARG A 7 -9.69 9.87 -2.28
CA ARG A 7 -10.54 10.95 -2.83
C ARG A 7 -10.20 11.31 -4.28
N ARG A 8 -8.91 11.27 -4.67
CA ARG A 8 -8.51 11.49 -6.07
C ARG A 8 -8.99 10.34 -6.97
N LEU A 9 -8.85 9.10 -6.49
CA LEU A 9 -9.32 7.89 -7.18
C LEU A 9 -10.85 7.91 -7.37
N GLU A 10 -11.60 8.37 -6.38
CA GLU A 10 -13.06 8.50 -6.48
C GLU A 10 -13.46 9.45 -7.63
N ALA A 11 -12.72 10.54 -7.84
CA ALA A 11 -12.97 11.48 -8.92
C ALA A 11 -12.79 10.87 -10.34
N ILE A 12 -12.08 9.75 -10.45
CA ILE A 12 -11.91 8.98 -11.70
C ILE A 12 -12.71 7.67 -11.68
N GLY A 13 -13.67 7.52 -10.76
CA GLY A 13 -14.56 6.37 -10.69
C GLY A 13 -13.97 5.12 -10.03
N VAL A 14 -12.86 5.25 -9.29
CA VAL A 14 -12.23 4.15 -8.56
C VAL A 14 -12.52 4.30 -7.06
N ALA A 15 -13.39 3.46 -6.52
CA ALA A 15 -13.64 3.39 -5.08
C ALA A 15 -12.52 2.58 -4.39
N ALA A 16 -11.82 3.21 -3.45
CA ALA A 16 -10.77 2.57 -2.67
C ALA A 16 -11.15 2.53 -1.19
N ARG A 17 -11.05 1.35 -0.58
CA ARG A 17 -11.10 1.20 0.87
C ARG A 17 -9.70 1.44 1.44
N VAL A 18 -9.60 2.28 2.47
CA VAL A 18 -8.35 2.52 3.19
C VAL A 18 -8.41 1.84 4.54
N VAL A 19 -7.52 0.87 4.74
CA VAL A 19 -7.35 0.16 6.01
C VAL A 19 -6.10 0.70 6.69
N ASP A 20 -6.26 1.19 7.91
CA ASP A 20 -5.15 1.54 8.79
C ASP A 20 -4.91 0.36 9.73
N LEU A 21 -3.73 -0.26 9.67
CA LEU A 21 -3.40 -1.43 10.47
C LEU A 21 -3.35 -1.11 11.98
N ARG A 22 -3.04 0.14 12.36
CA ARG A 22 -2.85 0.64 13.74
C ARG A 22 -1.78 -0.06 14.59
N TRP A 23 -1.56 -1.35 14.40
CA TRP A 23 -0.63 -2.19 15.15
C TRP A 23 0.21 -3.03 14.18
N LEU A 24 1.53 -3.05 14.39
CA LEU A 24 2.47 -3.73 13.50
C LEU A 24 3.09 -4.98 14.13
N ALA A 25 3.02 -5.12 15.45
CA ALA A 25 3.62 -6.24 16.19
C ALA A 25 2.80 -6.57 17.45
N PRO A 26 1.98 -7.65 17.43
CA PRO A 26 1.70 -8.52 16.27
C PRO A 26 0.89 -7.81 15.18
N LEU A 27 0.99 -8.28 13.93
CA LEU A 27 0.12 -7.81 12.85
C LEU A 27 -1.31 -8.33 13.06
N PRO A 28 -2.35 -7.52 12.77
CA PRO A 28 -3.75 -7.95 12.83
C PRO A 28 -4.12 -8.76 11.57
N ILE A 29 -3.69 -10.02 11.51
CA ILE A 29 -3.76 -10.84 10.29
C ILE A 29 -5.19 -11.12 9.86
N GLU A 30 -6.07 -11.45 10.82
CA GLU A 30 -7.46 -11.81 10.56
C GLU A 30 -8.22 -10.63 9.94
N ASP A 31 -8.15 -9.46 10.57
CA ASP A 31 -8.79 -8.24 10.06
C ASP A 31 -8.24 -7.83 8.69
N MET A 32 -6.93 -7.96 8.50
CA MET A 32 -6.26 -7.65 7.23
C MET A 32 -6.75 -8.54 6.08
N LEU A 33 -6.93 -9.84 6.34
CA LEU A 33 -7.43 -10.80 5.34
C LEU A 33 -8.90 -10.58 5.02
N GLU A 34 -9.72 -10.30 6.02
CA GLU A 34 -11.14 -9.98 5.83
C GLU A 34 -11.29 -8.78 4.88
N GLU A 35 -10.57 -7.70 5.14
CA GLU A 35 -10.63 -6.49 4.32
C GLU A 35 -10.03 -6.68 2.91
N ALA A 36 -8.96 -7.48 2.80
CA ALA A 36 -8.36 -7.81 1.52
C ALA A 36 -9.33 -8.59 0.60
N ALA A 37 -10.14 -9.49 1.17
CA ALA A 37 -11.08 -10.33 0.43
C ALA A 37 -12.25 -9.53 -0.16
N VAL A 38 -12.66 -8.42 0.47
CA VAL A 38 -13.79 -7.59 0.02
C VAL A 38 -13.55 -6.98 -1.36
N THR A 39 -12.31 -6.61 -1.68
CA THR A 39 -11.97 -5.89 -2.92
C THR A 39 -11.24 -6.74 -3.95
N GLY A 40 -10.61 -7.85 -3.53
CA GLY A 40 -9.81 -8.72 -4.40
C GLY A 40 -8.53 -8.06 -4.95
N ARG A 41 -8.20 -6.84 -4.52
CA ARG A 41 -6.99 -6.11 -4.90
C ARG A 41 -6.45 -5.33 -3.70
N VAL A 42 -5.20 -5.58 -3.33
CA VAL A 42 -4.53 -4.92 -2.20
C VAL A 42 -3.33 -4.11 -2.67
N LEU A 43 -3.31 -2.83 -2.34
CA LEU A 43 -2.12 -2.00 -2.44
C LEU A 43 -1.58 -1.72 -1.03
N ILE A 44 -0.42 -2.28 -0.72
CA ILE A 44 0.29 -2.01 0.53
C ILE A 44 1.03 -0.69 0.39
N VAL A 45 0.78 0.25 1.31
CA VAL A 45 1.39 1.58 1.33
C VAL A 45 2.22 1.71 2.59
N ASP A 46 3.54 1.78 2.43
CA ASP A 46 4.50 1.82 3.54
C ASP A 46 5.52 2.93 3.32
N GLU A 47 5.51 3.98 4.13
CA GLU A 47 6.42 5.12 3.96
C GLU A 47 7.88 4.78 4.34
N THR A 48 8.11 3.61 4.96
CA THR A 48 9.47 3.11 5.17
C THR A 48 10.15 2.71 3.86
N ARG A 49 11.30 2.06 3.96
CA ARG A 49 12.14 1.74 2.82
C ARG A 49 11.57 0.57 2.02
N ARG A 50 11.86 0.57 0.72
CA ARG A 50 11.48 -0.53 -0.16
C ARG A 50 11.99 -1.85 0.41
N THR A 51 13.23 -1.87 0.90
CA THR A 51 13.83 -3.05 1.53
C THR A 51 13.75 -2.99 3.05
N GLY A 52 13.32 -4.09 3.68
CA GLY A 52 13.29 -4.24 5.15
C GLY A 52 12.16 -3.46 5.84
N GLY A 53 11.20 -2.95 5.06
CA GLY A 53 10.00 -2.28 5.56
C GLY A 53 8.94 -3.26 6.07
N VAL A 54 8.01 -2.74 6.86
CA VAL A 54 6.93 -3.55 7.48
C VAL A 54 5.97 -4.12 6.42
N GLY A 55 5.85 -3.44 5.28
CA GLY A 55 5.05 -3.91 4.15
C GLY A 55 5.50 -5.25 3.57
N GLU A 56 6.74 -5.68 3.82
CA GLU A 56 7.20 -7.03 3.45
C GLU A 56 6.51 -8.11 4.29
N GLY A 57 6.35 -7.90 5.59
CA GLY A 57 5.64 -8.82 6.49
C GLY A 57 4.15 -8.90 6.17
N VAL A 58 3.53 -7.76 5.87
CA VAL A 58 2.14 -7.67 5.40
C VAL A 58 1.94 -8.51 4.13
N LEU A 59 2.82 -8.33 3.13
CA LEU A 59 2.78 -9.10 1.89
C LEU A 59 2.99 -10.60 2.13
N ALA A 60 3.98 -10.95 2.95
CA ALA A 60 4.31 -12.33 3.26
C ALA A 60 3.13 -13.05 3.92
N GLU A 61 2.46 -12.41 4.88
CA GLU A 61 1.29 -12.99 5.55
C GLU A 61 0.09 -13.12 4.62
N LEU A 62 -0.21 -12.12 3.78
CA LEU A 62 -1.26 -12.24 2.76
C LEU A 62 -1.04 -13.48 1.87
N ILE A 63 0.18 -13.65 1.35
CA ILE A 63 0.53 -14.78 0.49
C ILE A 63 0.51 -16.10 1.26
N SER A 64 1.13 -16.15 2.44
CA SER A 64 1.22 -17.37 3.27
C SER A 64 -0.15 -17.89 3.69
N ARG A 65 -1.10 -16.97 3.89
CA ARG A 65 -2.51 -17.29 4.22
C ARG A 65 -3.38 -17.55 2.99
N GLY A 66 -2.81 -17.57 1.80
CA GLY A 66 -3.49 -17.98 0.57
C GLY A 66 -4.37 -16.89 -0.05
N TYR A 67 -4.08 -15.61 0.18
CA TYR A 67 -4.77 -14.53 -0.53
C TYR A 67 -4.57 -14.64 -2.04
N GLY A 68 -5.65 -14.86 -2.78
CA GLY A 68 -5.63 -15.09 -4.22
C GLY A 68 -5.87 -13.85 -5.09
N GLY A 69 -6.07 -12.68 -4.48
CA GLY A 69 -6.26 -11.42 -5.20
C GLY A 69 -4.95 -10.80 -5.68
N ALA A 70 -5.05 -9.75 -6.49
CA ALA A 70 -3.86 -9.01 -6.91
C ALA A 70 -3.28 -8.24 -5.72
N VAL A 71 -1.97 -8.32 -5.51
CA VAL A 71 -1.26 -7.53 -4.48
C VAL A 71 -0.12 -6.74 -5.14
N ASP A 72 0.04 -5.49 -4.73
CA ASP A 72 1.19 -4.66 -5.04
C ASP A 72 1.62 -3.87 -3.79
N ARG A 73 2.84 -3.33 -3.80
CA ARG A 73 3.40 -2.57 -2.68
C ARG A 73 4.15 -1.34 -3.19
N VAL A 74 3.93 -0.22 -2.52
CA VAL A 74 4.68 1.02 -2.72
C VAL A 74 5.35 1.45 -1.43
N ALA A 75 6.59 1.92 -1.56
CA ALA A 75 7.40 2.38 -0.46
C ALA A 75 8.39 3.46 -0.89
N SER A 76 9.06 4.08 0.08
CA SER A 76 10.12 5.05 -0.15
C SER A 76 11.38 4.38 -0.72
N GLU A 77 12.24 5.15 -1.40
CA GLU A 77 13.47 4.63 -2.01
C GLU A 77 14.51 4.21 -0.95
N ASP A 78 15.35 3.22 -1.30
CA ASP A 78 16.38 2.64 -0.43
C ASP A 78 17.61 3.55 -0.31
N THR A 79 17.45 4.62 0.48
CA THR A 79 18.49 5.62 0.70
C THR A 79 18.29 6.31 2.06
N PHE A 80 19.24 7.16 2.46
CA PHE A 80 19.05 8.05 3.60
C PHE A 80 17.95 9.08 3.32
N ILE A 81 17.48 9.82 4.32
CA ILE A 81 16.57 10.97 4.12
C ILE A 81 17.43 12.23 3.95
N PRO A 82 17.46 12.87 2.76
CA PRO A 82 18.10 14.17 2.58
C PRO A 82 17.46 15.28 3.42
N LEU A 83 18.18 16.39 3.59
CA LEU A 83 17.67 17.52 4.37
C LEU A 83 16.68 18.38 3.56
N GLY A 84 15.66 18.89 4.25
CA GLY A 84 14.66 19.79 3.69
C GLY A 84 13.87 19.15 2.54
N ASP A 85 13.52 19.97 1.54
CA ASP A 85 12.66 19.57 0.43
C ASP A 85 13.26 18.44 -0.42
N ALA A 86 14.57 18.21 -0.36
CA ALA A 86 15.20 17.07 -1.03
C ALA A 86 14.70 15.72 -0.48
N ALA A 87 14.16 15.66 0.75
CA ALA A 87 13.50 14.47 1.28
C ALA A 87 12.31 14.01 0.40
N LEU A 88 11.60 14.96 -0.22
CA LEU A 88 10.43 14.66 -1.07
C LEU A 88 10.79 13.85 -2.32
N THR A 89 12.07 13.82 -2.70
CA THR A 89 12.54 13.05 -3.87
C THR A 89 12.74 11.56 -3.58
N VAL A 90 12.81 11.18 -2.30
CA VAL A 90 13.07 9.79 -1.88
C VAL A 90 11.94 9.20 -1.04
N LEU A 91 11.10 10.04 -0.44
CA LEU A 91 9.94 9.62 0.32
C LEU A 91 8.79 9.25 -0.61
N LEU A 92 8.00 8.28 -0.18
CA LEU A 92 6.77 7.90 -0.85
C LEU A 92 5.87 9.13 -1.02
N SER A 93 5.27 9.27 -2.22
CA SER A 93 4.42 10.40 -2.58
C SER A 93 2.98 9.96 -2.86
N GLU A 94 2.04 10.92 -2.82
CA GLU A 94 0.63 10.67 -3.18
C GLU A 94 0.52 10.20 -4.64
N ASP A 95 1.32 10.79 -5.53
CA ASP A 95 1.33 10.47 -6.95
C ASP A 95 1.84 9.05 -7.20
N THR A 96 2.84 8.59 -6.42
CA THR A 96 3.31 7.20 -6.48
C THR A 96 2.23 6.22 -6.03
N ILE A 97 1.51 6.53 -4.94
CA ILE A 97 0.39 5.69 -4.45
C ILE A 97 -0.74 5.67 -5.49
N GLU A 98 -1.11 6.83 -6.03
CA GLU A 98 -2.17 6.96 -7.04
C GLU A 98 -1.84 6.17 -8.31
N ALA A 99 -0.62 6.32 -8.83
CA ALA A 99 -0.16 5.60 -10.00
C ALA A 99 -0.18 4.08 -9.78
N ALA A 100 0.21 3.60 -8.59
CA ALA A 100 0.15 2.19 -8.25
C ALA A 100 -1.29 1.67 -8.12
N ALA A 101 -2.18 2.44 -7.49
CA ALA A 101 -3.59 2.09 -7.38
C ALA A 101 -4.26 1.97 -8.76
N VAL A 102 -3.98 2.90 -9.68
CA VAL A 102 -4.48 2.81 -11.06
C VAL A 102 -3.93 1.59 -11.80
N ARG A 103 -2.64 1.25 -11.61
CA ARG A 103 -2.03 0.06 -12.23
C ARG A 103 -2.67 -1.23 -11.74
N ILE A 104 -2.85 -1.40 -10.42
CA ILE A 104 -3.38 -2.65 -9.87
C ILE A 104 -4.86 -2.87 -10.22
N VAL A 105 -5.65 -1.80 -10.34
CA VAL A 105 -7.05 -1.89 -10.79
C VAL A 105 -7.15 -2.39 -12.24
N ARG A 106 -6.19 -2.04 -13.10
CA ARG A 106 -6.15 -2.46 -14.51
C ARG A 106 -5.60 -3.87 -14.73
N ARG A 107 -5.07 -4.52 -13.69
CA ARG A 107 -4.57 -5.89 -13.78
C ARG A 107 -5.75 -6.86 -13.89
N GLU A 108 -5.75 -7.68 -14.94
CA GLU A 108 -6.64 -8.84 -15.03
C GLU A 108 -6.30 -9.81 -13.89
N PRO A 109 -7.31 -10.42 -13.24
CA PRO A 109 -7.11 -11.36 -12.14
C PRO A 109 -6.39 -12.64 -12.56
#